data_AF-Q08R55-F1
#
_entry.id   AF-Q08R55-F1
#
_cell.length_a   1.000
_cell.length_b   1.000
_cell.length_c   1.000
_cell.angle_alpha   90.00
_cell.angle_beta   90.00
_cell.angle_gamma   90.00
#
_symmetry.space_group_name_H-M   'P 1'
#
loop_
_entity.id
_entity.type
_entity.pdbx_description
1 polymer ?
#
loop_
_entity_poly.entity_id
_entity_poly.type
_entity_poly.pdbx_seq_one_letter_code
_entity_poly.pdbx_strand_id
1 'polypeptide(L)'
;MLTRDLLLFRVREGKLRPSFIKREDPELLALATELVAEVERARGQTRDELEETLALRAGAFARPKIARGLVKLLLDRALSTRP
;
A
#
# COMPACT_ATOMS: atom_id res chain seq x y z
N MET A 1 -6.00 -7.35 -3.51
CA MET A 1 -7.08 -7.02 -2.56
C MET A 1 -6.52 -6.85 -1.15
N LEU A 2 -7.14 -5.99 -0.33
CA LEU A 2 -6.72 -5.79 1.07
C LEU A 2 -7.17 -6.95 1.96
N THR A 3 -6.30 -7.31 2.91
CA THR A 3 -6.59 -8.29 3.95
C THR A 3 -7.30 -7.63 5.14
N ARG A 4 -7.96 -8.45 5.98
CA ARG A 4 -8.80 -7.99 7.09
C ARG A 4 -8.07 -7.04 8.06
N ASP A 5 -6.81 -7.31 8.35
CA ASP A 5 -5.93 -6.53 9.22
C ASP A 5 -5.63 -5.13 8.68
N LEU A 6 -5.71 -4.93 7.36
CA LEU A 6 -5.48 -3.66 6.67
C LEU A 6 -6.77 -2.85 6.47
N LEU A 7 -7.95 -3.40 6.78
CA LEU A 7 -9.22 -2.68 6.64
C LEU A 7 -9.31 -1.51 7.62
N LEU A 8 -9.69 -0.36 7.09
CA LEU A 8 -10.02 0.84 7.87
C LEU A 8 -11.52 0.95 8.02
N PHE A 9 -11.99 0.82 9.25
CA PHE A 9 -13.39 0.98 9.60
C PHE A 9 -13.51 1.58 10.99
N ARG A 10 -14.69 2.10 11.29
CA ARG A 10 -15.10 2.54 12.62
C ARG A 10 -16.41 1.87 12.97
N VAL A 11 -16.60 1.54 14.24
CA VAL A 11 -17.90 1.10 14.76
C VAL A 11 -18.62 2.32 15.31
N ARG A 12 -19.85 2.56 14.85
CA ARG A 12 -20.76 3.57 15.43
C ARG A 12 -22.13 2.96 15.60
N GLU A 13 -22.67 3.03 16.82
CA GLU A 13 -24.01 2.49 17.15
C GLU A 13 -24.18 1.02 16.73
N GLY A 14 -23.15 0.20 16.98
CA GLY A 14 -23.14 -1.22 16.59
C GLY A 14 -23.00 -1.49 15.09
N LYS A 15 -22.86 -0.46 14.25
CA LYS A 15 -22.70 -0.59 12.80
C LYS A 15 -21.27 -0.32 12.36
N LEU A 16 -20.76 -1.18 11.48
CA LEU A 16 -19.47 -0.99 10.82
C LEU A 16 -19.59 0.06 9.72
N ARG A 17 -18.73 1.09 9.77
CA ARG A 17 -18.61 2.10 8.72
C ARG A 17 -17.19 2.12 8.15
N PRO A 18 -17.02 1.94 6.82
CA PRO A 18 -15.73 2.11 6.18
C PRO A 18 -15.14 3.49 6.45
N SER A 19 -13.84 3.55 6.69
CA SER A 19 -13.09 4.80 6.80
C SER A 19 -12.25 4.98 5.54
N PHE A 20 -12.77 5.76 4.61
CA PHE A 20 -12.05 6.12 3.39
C PHE A 20 -10.95 7.14 3.69
N ILE A 21 -9.86 7.05 2.93
CA ILE A 21 -8.84 8.10 2.87
C ILE A 21 -9.31 9.23 1.95
N LYS A 22 -8.83 10.45 2.19
CA LYS A 22 -9.00 11.56 1.25
C LYS A 22 -8.09 11.32 0.05
N ARG A 23 -8.61 11.46 -1.17
CA ARG A 23 -7.83 11.20 -2.40
C ARG A 23 -6.81 12.30 -2.66
N GLU A 24 -7.11 13.50 -2.17
CA GLU A 24 -6.34 14.73 -2.35
C GLU A 24 -5.38 14.98 -1.16
N ASP A 25 -5.20 13.98 -0.29
CA ASP A 25 -4.26 14.07 0.83
C ASP A 25 -2.83 14.10 0.28
N PRO A 26 -2.09 15.21 0.43
CA PRO A 26 -0.82 15.40 -0.24
C PRO A 26 0.24 14.41 0.22
N GLU A 27 0.24 14.02 1.50
CA GLU A 27 1.19 13.04 2.03
C GLU A 27 0.92 11.63 1.48
N LEU A 28 -0.35 11.25 1.33
CA LEU A 28 -0.71 9.97 0.74
C LEU A 28 -0.39 9.91 -0.75
N LEU A 29 -0.61 11.02 -1.46
CA LEU A 29 -0.22 11.13 -2.87
C LEU A 29 1.28 11.05 -3.04
N ALA A 30 2.06 11.73 -2.19
CA ALA A 30 3.52 11.66 -2.22
C ALA A 30 4.00 10.21 -2.00
N LEU A 31 3.52 9.55 -0.94
CA LEU A 31 3.87 8.16 -0.67
C LEU A 31 3.46 7.24 -1.83
N ALA A 32 2.23 7.36 -2.34
CA ALA A 32 1.76 6.53 -3.44
C ALA A 32 2.61 6.72 -4.70
N THR A 33 3.01 7.96 -4.98
CA THR A 33 3.88 8.29 -6.13
C THR A 33 5.26 7.65 -5.97
N GLU A 34 5.86 7.75 -4.80
CA GLU A 34 7.15 7.12 -4.49
C GLU A 34 7.09 5.60 -4.65
N LEU A 35 6.08 4.95 -4.05
CA LEU A 35 5.94 3.50 -4.12
C LEU A 35 5.70 3.00 -5.56
N VAL A 36 4.91 3.72 -6.36
CA VAL A 36 4.73 3.40 -7.78
C VAL A 36 6.04 3.53 -8.56
N ALA A 37 6.83 4.57 -8.29
CA ALA A 37 8.13 4.75 -8.94
C ALA A 37 9.10 3.62 -8.60
N GLU A 38 9.10 3.10 -7.38
CA GLU A 38 9.92 1.93 -7.02
C GLU A 38 9.48 0.67 -7.77
N VAL A 39 8.18 0.42 -7.91
CA VAL A 39 7.67 -0.72 -8.70
C VAL A 39 8.12 -0.64 -10.16
N GLU A 40 8.07 0.54 -10.77
CA GLU A 40 8.53 0.72 -12.16
C GLU A 40 10.05 0.54 -12.32
N ARG A 41 10.84 0.90 -11.30
CA ARG A 41 12.30 0.70 -11.31
C ARG A 41 12.70 -0.76 -11.04
N ALA A 42 11.87 -1.52 -10.33
CA ALA A 42 12.13 -2.90 -9.97
C ALA A 42 11.96 -3.91 -11.12
N ARG A 43 11.91 -3.45 -12.38
CA ARG A 43 11.88 -4.35 -13.55
C ARG A 43 13.13 -5.24 -13.56
N GLY A 44 12.92 -6.55 -13.47
CA GLY A 44 13.99 -7.54 -13.42
C GLY A 44 14.43 -7.94 -12.01
N GLN A 45 13.89 -7.30 -10.96
CA GLN A 45 14.06 -7.76 -9.58
C GLN A 45 13.09 -8.89 -9.25
N THR A 46 13.43 -9.68 -8.25
CA THR A 46 12.52 -10.67 -7.69
C THR A 46 11.38 -9.99 -6.94
N ARG A 47 10.28 -10.73 -6.77
CA ARG A 47 9.13 -10.26 -5.99
C ARG A 47 9.53 -9.94 -4.54
N ASP A 48 10.40 -10.76 -3.95
CA ASP A 48 10.79 -10.63 -2.55
C ASP A 48 11.63 -9.36 -2.33
N GLU A 49 12.56 -9.04 -3.25
CA GLU A 49 13.35 -7.80 -3.24
C GLU A 49 12.47 -6.55 -3.38
N LEU A 50 11.47 -6.61 -4.26
CA LEU A 50 10.49 -5.54 -4.41
C LEU A 50 9.66 -5.37 -3.14
N GLU A 51 9.18 -6.47 -2.55
CA GLU A 51 8.39 -6.43 -1.31
C GLU A 51 9.19 -5.82 -0.15
N GLU A 52 10.45 -6.21 0.03
CA GLU A 52 11.34 -5.64 1.04
C GLU A 52 11.54 -4.13 0.84
N THR A 53 11.84 -3.71 -0.40
CA THR A 53 12.05 -2.30 -0.75
C THR A 53 10.82 -1.45 -0.45
N LEU A 54 9.63 -1.92 -0.85
CA LEU A 54 8.37 -1.22 -0.59
C LEU A 54 8.03 -1.19 0.91
N ALA A 55 8.32 -2.28 1.64
CA ALA A 55 8.08 -2.35 3.09
C ALA A 55 8.94 -1.36 3.88
N LEU A 56 10.21 -1.20 3.52
CA LEU A 56 11.12 -0.23 4.14
C LEU A 56 10.62 1.21 3.94
N ARG A 57 10.21 1.56 2.71
CA ARG A 57 9.65 2.89 2.39
C ARG A 57 8.35 3.15 3.13
N ALA A 58 7.44 2.17 3.14
CA ALA A 58 6.18 2.27 3.84
C ALA A 58 6.33 2.35 5.37
N GLY A 59 7.37 1.71 5.93
CA GLY A 59 7.66 1.68 7.36
C GLY A 59 8.00 3.04 7.95
N ALA A 60 8.55 3.97 7.16
CA ALA A 60 8.86 5.33 7.59
C ALA A 60 7.64 6.26 7.64
N PHE A 61 6.48 5.84 7.13
CA PHE A 61 5.30 6.71 7.02
C PHE A 61 4.49 6.76 8.32
N ALA A 62 4.00 7.96 8.69
CA ALA A 62 3.26 8.20 9.93
C ALA A 62 1.96 7.38 10.07
N ARG A 63 1.41 6.87 8.96
CA ARG A 63 0.16 6.10 8.93
C ARG A 63 0.43 4.67 8.44
N PRO A 64 1.03 3.80 9.27
CA PRO A 64 1.60 2.52 8.84
C PRO A 64 0.55 1.52 8.32
N LYS A 65 -0.72 1.63 8.74
CA LYS A 65 -1.79 0.76 8.23
C LYS A 65 -2.21 1.12 6.80
N ILE A 66 -2.25 2.42 6.47
CA ILE A 66 -2.51 2.88 5.11
C ILE A 66 -1.32 2.52 4.21
N ALA A 67 -0.10 2.80 4.67
CA ALA A 67 1.12 2.51 3.91
C ALA A 67 1.23 1.02 3.54
N ARG A 68 1.05 0.11 4.51
CA ARG A 68 1.00 -1.34 4.24
C ARG A 68 -0.13 -1.74 3.28
N GLY A 69 -1.28 -1.08 3.39
CA GLY A 69 -2.38 -1.24 2.43
C GLY A 69 -1.98 -0.88 1.00
N LEU A 70 -1.29 0.25 0.81
CA LEU A 70 -0.80 0.67 -0.52
C LEU A 70 0.22 -0.32 -1.08
N VAL A 71 1.19 -0.75 -0.28
CA VAL A 71 2.17 -1.78 -0.68
C VAL A 71 1.47 -3.07 -1.11
N LYS A 72 0.50 -3.56 -0.34
CA LYS A 72 -0.26 -4.76 -0.68
C LYS A 72 -0.99 -4.61 -2.01
N LEU A 73 -1.62 -3.45 -2.24
CA LEU A 73 -2.33 -3.17 -3.49
C LEU A 73 -1.39 -3.12 -4.70
N LEU A 74 -0.18 -2.60 -4.53
CA LEU A 74 0.84 -2.57 -5.58
C LEU A 74 1.38 -3.97 -5.87
N LEU A 75 1.77 -4.74 -4.85
CA LEU A 75 2.26 -6.11 -5.02
C LEU A 75 1.23 -7.05 -5.65
N ASP A 76 -0.06 -6.84 -5.37
CA ASP A 76 -1.14 -7.59 -6.02
C ASP A 76 -1.33 -7.22 -7.50
N ARG A 77 -0.98 -5.98 -7.87
CA ARG A 77 -1.10 -5.46 -9.24
C ARG A 77 0.15 -5.62 -10.08
N ALA A 78 1.32 -5.76 -9.45
CA ALA A 78 2.60 -5.98 -10.09
C ALA A 78 2.70 -7.39 -10.68
N LEU A 79 1.60 -7.89 -11.26
CA LEU A 79 1.39 -9.23 -11.83
C LEU A 79 2.71 -9.83 -12.25
N SER A 80 3.07 -10.90 -11.53
CA SER A 80 4.13 -11.84 -11.85
C SER A 80 4.31 -11.93 -13.36
N THR A 81 5.28 -11.21 -13.90
CA THR A 81 5.84 -11.55 -15.21
C THR A 81 6.55 -12.87 -14.96
N ARG A 82 5.80 -13.97 -15.12
CA ARG A 82 6.39 -15.30 -15.20
C ARG A 82 7.38 -15.25 -16.36
N PRO A 83 8.61 -15.76 -16.19
CA PRO A 83 9.44 -16.08 -17.34
C PRO A 83 8.75 -17.12 -18.24
#